data_AF-A0A1Q7TRT3-F1
#
_entry.id   AF-A0A1Q7TRT3-F1
#
_cell.length_a   1.000
_cell.length_b   1.000
_cell.length_c   1.000
_cell.angle_alpha   90.00
_cell.angle_beta   90.00
_cell.angle_gamma   90.00
#
_symmetry.space_group_name_H-M   'P 1'
#
loop_
_entity.id
_entity.type
_entity.pdbx_description
1 polymer ?
#
loop_
_entity_poly.entity_id
_entity_poly.type
_entity_poly.pdbx_seq_one_letter_code
_entity_poly.pdbx_strand_id
1 'polypeptide(L)' 'MNRPTRKTDFWILPQGTLTLVRPLTQRASEWISQHAQDDSQWFGPALVIEHDYVANLLNGMIQDGLQITQ' A
#
# COMPACT_ATOMS: atom_id res chain seq x y z
N MET A 1 0.01 -30.70 2.69
CA MET A 1 -0.68 -29.63 1.94
C MET A 1 0.15 -28.35 2.09
N ASN A 2 0.96 -27.98 1.10
CA ASN A 2 1.69 -26.71 1.13
C ASN A 2 0.77 -25.62 0.59
N ARG A 3 0.26 -24.75 1.48
CA ARG A 3 -0.37 -23.50 1.06
C ARG A 3 0.77 -22.61 0.54
N PRO A 4 0.77 -22.16 -0.73
CA PRO A 4 1.76 -21.18 -1.16
C PRO A 4 1.64 -19.97 -0.23
N THR A 5 2.73 -19.61 0.44
CA THR A 5 2.82 -18.38 1.23
C THR A 5 2.59 -17.23 0.26
N ARG A 6 1.38 -16.67 0.28
CA ARG A 6 1.08 -15.46 -0.49
C ARG A 6 1.98 -14.37 0.06
N LYS A 7 2.96 -13.94 -0.74
CA LYS A 7 3.85 -12.85 -0.37
C LYS A 7 3.02 -11.58 -0.24
N THR A 8 3.11 -10.92 0.90
CA THR A 8 2.46 -9.62 1.11
C THR A 8 3.08 -8.58 0.20
N ASP A 9 2.25 -7.80 -0.49
CA ASP A 9 2.64 -6.71 -1.38
C ASP A 9 2.75 -5.37 -0.62
N PHE A 10 1.84 -5.09 0.31
CA PHE A 10 1.81 -3.85 1.09
C PHE A 10 1.75 -4.08 2.60
N TRP A 11 2.47 -3.24 3.34
CA TRP A 11 2.28 -3.05 4.78
C TRP A 11 1.65 -1.70 5.07
N ILE A 12 0.57 -1.70 5.85
CA ILE A 12 -0.24 -0.53 6.19
C ILE A 12 -0.06 -0.21 7.66
N LEU A 13 0.52 0.96 7.96
CA LEU A 13 0.79 1.38 9.33
C LEU A 13 0.07 2.70 9.63
N PRO A 14 -1.04 2.67 10.39
CA PRO A 14 -1.69 3.89 10.89
C PRO A 14 -0.79 4.65 11.85
N GLN A 15 -0.75 5.98 11.74
CA GLN A 15 0.05 6.92 12.53
C GLN A 15 -0.80 8.15 12.89
N GLY A 16 -1.80 7.97 13.77
CA GLY A 16 -2.74 9.03 14.12
C GLY A 16 -3.67 9.35 12.95
N THR A 17 -3.60 10.58 12.42
CA THR A 17 -4.40 11.04 11.27
C THR A 17 -3.80 10.65 9.92
N LEU A 18 -2.57 10.14 9.91
CA LEU A 18 -1.88 9.68 8.70
C LEU A 18 -1.76 8.16 8.69
N THR A 19 -1.54 7.59 7.51
CA THR A 19 -1.26 6.17 7.31
C THR A 19 -0.07 6.04 6.38
N LEU A 20 0.89 5.20 6.77
CA LEU A 20 2.04 4.84 5.93
C LEU A 20 1.71 3.58 5.15
N VAL A 21 1.82 3.66 3.83
CA VAL A 21 1.59 2.56 2.90
C VAL A 21 2.91 2.16 2.29
N ARG A 22 3.50 1.06 2.80
CA ARG A 22 4.83 0.61 2.39
C ARG A 22 4.73 -0.55 1.38
N PRO A 23 5.24 -0.40 0.15
CA PRO A 23 5.40 -1.52 -0.77
C PRO A 23 6.53 -2.45 -0.29
N LEU A 24 6.29 -3.76 -0.38
CA LEU A 24 7.21 -4.83 0.01
C LEU A 24 7.67 -5.70 -1.18
N THR A 25 7.04 -5.52 -2.34
CA THR A 25 7.35 -6.23 -3.58
C THR A 25 7.55 -5.25 -4.72
N GLN A 26 8.27 -5.68 -5.76
CA GLN A 26 8.46 -4.89 -6.97
C GLN A 26 7.11 -4.53 -7.62
N ARG A 27 6.19 -5.49 -7.67
CA ARG A 27 4.81 -5.29 -8.14
C ARG A 27 4.10 -4.18 -7.36
N ALA A 28 4.24 -4.16 -6.04
CA ALA A 28 3.67 -3.12 -5.19
C ALA A 28 4.31 -1.74 -5.47
N SER A 29 5.63 -1.68 -5.64
CA SER A 29 6.35 -0.45 -5.98
C SER A 29 5.91 0.12 -7.34
N GLU A 30 5.74 -0.72 -8.34
CA GLU A 30 5.22 -0.32 -9.66
C GLU A 30 3.77 0.16 -9.55
N TRP A 31 2.92 -0.59 -8.86
CA TRP A 31 1.53 -0.22 -8.66
C TRP A 31 1.40 1.14 -7.98
N ILE A 32 2.12 1.36 -6.88
CA ILE A 32 2.02 2.62 -6.15
C ILE A 32 2.58 3.81 -6.95
N SER A 33 3.60 3.60 -7.78
CA SER A 33 4.12 4.66 -8.67
C SER A 33 3.13 5.09 -9.75
N GLN A 34 2.23 4.21 -10.17
CA GLN A 34 1.19 4.51 -11.17
C GLN A 34 -0.04 5.20 -10.56
N HIS A 35 -0.24 5.06 -9.25
CA HIS A 35 -1.41 5.58 -8.54
C HIS A 35 -1.09 6.76 -7.61
N ALA A 36 0.18 6.96 -7.27
CA ALA A 36 0.63 8.14 -6.54
C ALA A 36 0.56 9.39 -7.46
N GLN A 37 0.12 10.50 -6.89
CA GLN A 37 0.12 11.81 -7.56
C GLN A 37 1.52 12.44 -7.49
N ASP A 38 1.83 13.37 -8.39
CA ASP A 38 3.14 14.03 -8.46
C ASP A 38 3.52 14.78 -7.17
N ASP A 39 2.53 15.24 -6.41
CA ASP A 39 2.68 15.96 -5.13
C ASP A 39 2.55 15.05 -3.89
N SER A 40 2.54 13.73 -4.09
CA SER A 40 2.46 12.74 -3.02
C SER A 40 3.61 12.88 -2.02
N GLN A 41 3.30 12.78 -0.74
CA GLN A 41 4.29 12.79 0.33
C GLN A 41 4.79 11.38 0.64
N TRP A 42 6.10 11.26 0.88
CA TRP A 42 6.76 9.99 1.14
C TRP A 42 7.57 10.04 2.45
N PHE A 43 7.55 8.94 3.19
CA PHE A 43 8.44 8.71 4.32
C PHE A 43 9.29 7.47 4.04
N GLY A 44 10.51 7.70 3.54
CA GLY A 44 11.33 6.64 2.97
C GLY A 44 10.57 5.96 1.81
N PRO A 45 10.37 4.63 1.84
CA PRO A 45 9.65 3.92 0.77
C PRO A 45 8.12 3.97 0.93
N ALA A 46 7.58 4.54 2.01
CA ALA A 46 6.15 4.51 2.29
C ALA A 46 5.46 5.78 1.79
N LEU A 47 4.33 5.59 1.09
CA LEU A 47 3.43 6.68 0.72
C LEU A 47 2.65 7.12 1.97
N VAL A 48 2.61 8.43 2.21
CA VAL A 48 1.87 9.04 3.32
C VAL A 48 0.47 9.40 2.82
N ILE A 49 -0.54 8.87 3.50
CA ILE A 49 -1.95 9.04 3.12
C ILE A 49 -2.76 9.54 4.31
N GLU A 50 -3.62 10.53 4.10
CA GLU A 50 -4.58 10.94 5.12
C GLU A 50 -5.67 9.87 5.30
N HIS A 51 -6.14 9.69 6.53
CA HIS A 51 -7.06 8.62 6.90
C HIS A 51 -8.28 8.49 5.96
N ASP A 52 -8.86 9.60 5.51
CA ASP A 52 -10.07 9.61 4.69
C ASP A 52 -9.86 9.02 3.28
N TYR A 53 -8.63 9.01 2.77
CA TYR A 53 -8.31 8.43 1.47
C TYR A 53 -7.87 6.97 1.54
N VAL A 54 -7.55 6.45 2.74
CA VAL A 54 -7.01 5.10 2.92
C VAL A 54 -7.97 4.04 2.38
N ALA A 55 -9.28 4.16 2.66
CA ALA A 55 -10.27 3.17 2.24
C ALA A 55 -10.31 2.99 0.72
N ASN A 56 -10.27 4.09 -0.03
CA ASN A 56 -10.27 4.07 -1.49
C ASN A 56 -9.00 3.42 -2.05
N LEU A 57 -7.84 3.76 -1.47
CA LEU A 57 -6.56 3.19 -1.88
C LEU A 57 -6.50 1.67 -1.63
N LEU A 58 -6.95 1.22 -0.44
CA LEU A 58 -7.00 -0.21 -0.11
C LEU A 58 -7.94 -0.98 -1.03
N ASN A 59 -9.09 -0.40 -1.38
CA ASN A 59 -10.02 -1.01 -2.32
C ASN A 59 -9.38 -1.22 -3.70
N GLY A 60 -8.64 -0.23 -4.22
CA GLY A 60 -7.90 -0.37 -5.48
C GLY A 60 -6.87 -1.50 -5.43
N MET A 61 -6.07 -1.58 -4.36
CA MET A 61 -5.10 -2.66 -4.17
C MET A 61 -5.77 -4.05 -4.17
N ILE A 62 -6.89 -4.19 -3.45
CA ILE A 62 -7.65 -5.45 -3.37
C ILE A 62 -8.23 -5.83 -4.73
N GLN A 63 -8.80 -4.88 -5.46
CA GLN A 63 -9.36 -5.10 -6.81
C GLN A 63 -8.30 -5.58 -7.80
N ASP A 64 -7.08 -5.06 -7.69
CA ASP A 64 -5.95 -5.49 -8.51
C ASP A 64 -5.25 -6.76 -7.99
N GLY A 65 -5.80 -7.39 -6.94
CA GLY A 65 -5.31 -8.66 -6.41
C GLY A 65 -3.96 -8.56 -5.70
N LEU A 66 -3.64 -7.40 -5.12
CA LEU A 66 -2.48 -7.22 -4.25
C LEU A 66 -2.80 -7.74 -2.84
N GLN A 67 -1.79 -8.23 -2.15
CA GLN A 67 -1.93 -8.74 -0.77
C GLN A 67 -1.47 -7.69 0.24
N ILE A 68 -2.28 -7.46 1.27
CA ILE A 68 -2.08 -6.37 2.24
C ILE A 68 -1.94 -6.98 3.64
N THR A 69 -1.03 -6.44 4.44
CA THR A 69 -0.95 -6.70 5.88
C THR A 69 -0.98 -5.38 6.65
N GLN A 70 -1.46 -5.43 7.88
CA GLN A 70 -1.46 -4.30 8.83
C GLN A 70 -0.48 -4.60 9.97
#